data_AF-A0A3D2FXD9-F1
#
_entry.id   AF-A0A3D2FXD9-F1
#
_cell.length_a   1.000
_cell.length_b   1.000
_cell.length_c   1.000
_cell.angle_alpha   90.00
_cell.angle_beta   90.00
_cell.angle_gamma   90.00
#
_symmetry.space_group_name_H-M   'P 1'
#
loop_
_entity.id
_entity.type
_entity.pdbx_description
1 polymer ?
#
loop_
_entity_poly.entity_id
_entity_poly.type
_entity_poly.pdbx_seq_one_letter_code
_entity_poly.pdbx_strand_id
1 'polypeptide(L)'
;MHFERRFTAAGTDPYSNLEFRSASSEIRNPDGTIVFRAENVEVPAQFSQVATDILAQKYFRKAGVPTILKTVEESAVPSWLWRSVGDDKALAKLPEEERYTGETSAKQVFNRLAGTWTYWGWKGGYFTTEEDARTYYDEMCYMLAAQMAAPNSPQWFNTGMHWAYGIDGPSQGHFYVDYKSGELTRSASAYEHPQPHACFIQSVSDDLVNEGGIMDLW
;
A
#
# COMPACT_ATOMS: atom_id res chain seq x y z
N MET A 1 -21.61 1.32 -6.88
CA MET A 1 -21.23 2.74 -7.05
C MET A 1 -20.72 2.92 -8.45
N HIS A 2 -21.18 3.97 -9.12
CA HIS A 2 -20.74 4.35 -10.46
C HIS A 2 -19.62 5.40 -10.35
N PHE A 3 -18.61 5.29 -11.19
CA PHE A 3 -17.48 6.23 -11.23
C PHE A 3 -17.35 6.86 -12.62
N GLU A 4 -17.24 8.19 -12.64
CA GLU A 4 -16.99 8.94 -13.86
C GLU A 4 -15.48 9.15 -14.03
N ARG A 5 -14.95 8.78 -15.20
CA ARG A 5 -13.54 8.96 -15.54
C ARG A 5 -13.27 10.44 -15.87
N ARG A 6 -12.25 11.05 -15.26
CA ARG A 6 -11.98 12.49 -15.30
C ARG A 6 -10.56 12.81 -15.77
N PHE A 7 -9.56 12.12 -15.26
CA PHE A 7 -8.15 12.43 -15.50
C PHE A 7 -7.43 11.40 -16.37
N THR A 8 -7.99 10.21 -16.46
CA THR A 8 -7.40 9.07 -17.17
C THR A 8 -8.20 8.70 -18.43
N ALA A 9 -7.68 7.80 -19.25
CA ALA A 9 -8.39 7.23 -20.39
C ALA A 9 -8.50 5.70 -20.24
N ALA A 10 -9.63 5.14 -20.65
CA ALA A 10 -9.85 3.69 -20.55
C ALA A 10 -8.83 2.92 -21.41
N GLY A 11 -8.23 1.88 -20.83
CA GLY A 11 -7.26 1.03 -21.51
C GLY A 11 -5.85 1.64 -21.67
N THR A 12 -5.58 2.81 -21.10
CA THR A 12 -4.24 3.41 -21.06
C THR A 12 -3.61 3.27 -19.67
N ASP A 13 -2.29 3.39 -19.59
CA ASP A 13 -1.59 3.49 -18.31
C ASP A 13 -2.12 4.71 -17.50
N PRO A 14 -2.46 4.57 -16.20
CA PRO A 14 -3.02 5.66 -15.38
C PRO A 14 -2.11 6.90 -15.27
N TYR A 15 -0.82 6.72 -15.53
CA TYR A 15 0.21 7.74 -15.43
C TYR A 15 0.57 8.37 -16.77
N SER A 16 -0.10 8.00 -17.89
CA SER A 16 0.29 8.42 -19.24
C SER A 16 0.37 9.94 -19.45
N ASN A 17 -0.39 10.71 -18.67
CA ASN A 17 -0.46 12.17 -18.75
C ASN A 17 0.44 12.87 -17.71
N LEU A 18 1.27 12.12 -16.99
CA LEU A 18 2.18 12.63 -15.96
C LEU A 18 3.62 12.31 -16.32
N GLU A 19 4.50 13.30 -16.17
CA GLU A 19 5.94 13.10 -16.34
C GLU A 19 6.53 12.48 -15.06
N PHE A 20 7.41 11.50 -15.23
CA PHE A 20 8.19 10.89 -14.15
C PHE A 20 9.67 11.12 -14.40
N ARG A 21 10.43 11.33 -13.31
CA ARG A 21 11.88 11.51 -13.34
C ARG A 21 12.57 10.53 -12.40
N SER A 22 13.79 10.17 -12.75
CA SER A 22 14.71 9.50 -11.83
C SER A 22 15.29 10.53 -10.86
N ALA A 23 15.39 10.15 -9.58
CA ALA A 23 15.95 10.97 -8.53
C ALA A 23 16.80 10.13 -7.57
N SER A 24 17.59 10.79 -6.74
CA SER A 24 18.26 10.15 -5.61
C SER A 24 17.80 10.84 -4.32
N SER A 25 17.60 10.04 -3.28
CA SER A 25 17.39 10.51 -1.93
C SER A 25 18.60 10.17 -1.08
N GLU A 26 19.13 11.15 -0.38
CA GLU A 26 20.28 10.99 0.50
C GLU A 26 20.10 11.83 1.75
N ILE A 27 20.24 11.20 2.91
CA ILE A 27 20.17 11.87 4.20
C ILE A 27 21.52 11.72 4.88
N ARG A 28 22.09 12.84 5.30
CA ARG A 28 23.36 12.91 6.00
C ARG A 28 23.19 13.44 7.42
N ASN A 29 24.02 12.94 8.31
CA ASN A 29 24.23 13.55 9.63
C ASN A 29 24.95 14.90 9.49
N PRO A 30 24.95 15.75 10.54
CA PRO A 30 25.70 17.01 10.55
C PRO A 30 27.22 16.83 10.29
N ASP A 31 27.77 15.67 10.59
CA ASP A 31 29.18 15.31 10.32
C ASP A 31 29.43 14.84 8.87
N GLY A 32 28.39 14.81 8.03
CA GLY A 32 28.46 14.41 6.62
C GLY A 32 28.31 12.91 6.37
N THR A 33 28.20 12.06 7.39
CA THR A 33 28.00 10.61 7.24
C THR A 33 26.61 10.29 6.70
N ILE A 34 26.51 9.30 5.80
CA ILE A 34 25.23 8.92 5.16
C ILE A 34 24.42 8.05 6.12
N VAL A 35 23.20 8.50 6.43
CA VAL A 35 22.21 7.77 7.24
C VAL A 35 21.30 6.91 6.38
N PHE A 36 20.96 7.42 5.19
CA PHE A 36 20.09 6.74 4.24
C PHE A 36 20.45 7.18 2.83
N ARG A 37 20.42 6.24 1.89
CA ARG A 37 20.59 6.52 0.47
C ARG A 37 19.69 5.60 -0.33
N ALA A 38 18.93 6.19 -1.25
CA ALA A 38 18.19 5.49 -2.28
C ALA A 38 18.51 6.16 -3.62
N GLU A 39 19.10 5.42 -4.53
CA GLU A 39 19.45 5.90 -5.86
C GLU A 39 18.41 5.44 -6.88
N ASN A 40 18.31 6.16 -7.99
CA ASN A 40 17.48 5.81 -9.13
C ASN A 40 16.01 5.57 -8.78
N VAL A 41 15.46 6.35 -7.84
CA VAL A 41 14.05 6.28 -7.50
C VAL A 41 13.22 7.02 -8.54
N GLU A 42 12.16 6.39 -9.05
CA GLU A 42 11.26 7.00 -10.02
C GLU A 42 10.13 7.73 -9.28
N VAL A 43 9.98 9.03 -9.51
CA VAL A 43 8.95 9.88 -8.87
C VAL A 43 8.28 10.80 -9.89
N PRO A 44 7.05 11.28 -9.65
CA PRO A 44 6.45 12.30 -10.49
C PRO A 44 7.34 13.54 -10.59
N ALA A 45 7.50 14.10 -11.79
CA ALA A 45 8.46 15.17 -12.06
C ALA A 45 8.23 16.41 -11.19
N GLN A 46 6.97 16.70 -10.86
CA GLN A 46 6.55 17.81 -10.01
C GLN A 46 6.90 17.64 -8.52
N PHE A 47 7.31 16.45 -8.07
CA PHE A 47 7.68 16.26 -6.66
C PHE A 47 8.97 17.05 -6.36
N SER A 48 8.91 17.85 -5.29
CA SER A 48 10.10 18.50 -4.76
C SER A 48 11.12 17.47 -4.25
N GLN A 49 12.37 17.90 -4.05
CA GLN A 49 13.37 17.02 -3.43
C GLN A 49 12.92 16.54 -2.04
N VAL A 50 12.31 17.41 -1.23
CA VAL A 50 11.78 17.03 0.09
C VAL A 50 10.69 15.96 -0.02
N ALA A 51 9.77 16.09 -0.99
CA ALA A 51 8.74 15.07 -1.22
C ALA A 51 9.35 13.74 -1.68
N THR A 52 10.36 13.81 -2.55
CA THR A 52 11.14 12.65 -3.01
C THR A 52 11.81 11.94 -1.82
N ASP A 53 12.45 12.70 -0.94
CA ASP A 53 13.14 12.17 0.23
C ASP A 53 12.19 11.53 1.23
N ILE A 54 11.05 12.16 1.52
CA ILE A 54 10.03 11.60 2.40
C ILE A 54 9.47 10.29 1.82
N LEU A 55 9.15 10.27 0.52
CA LEU A 55 8.63 9.08 -0.15
C LEU A 55 9.64 7.93 -0.07
N ALA A 56 10.89 8.16 -0.47
CA ALA A 56 11.94 7.15 -0.46
C ALA A 56 12.29 6.68 0.97
N GLN A 57 12.35 7.58 1.94
CA GLN A 57 12.79 7.22 3.30
C GLN A 57 11.69 6.56 4.13
N LYS A 58 10.43 7.01 3.98
CA LYS A 58 9.33 6.63 4.87
C LYS A 58 8.36 5.66 4.23
N TYR A 59 8.01 5.86 2.97
CA TYR A 59 6.86 5.19 2.36
C TYR A 59 7.23 4.06 1.40
N PHE A 60 8.43 4.09 0.82
CA PHE A 60 8.98 2.93 0.12
C PHE A 60 9.24 1.79 1.09
N ARG A 61 8.72 0.61 0.75
CA ARG A 61 9.13 -0.63 1.39
C ARG A 61 10.61 -0.86 1.09
N LYS A 62 11.44 -0.89 2.12
CA LYS A 62 12.91 -0.94 1.93
C LYS A 62 13.46 -2.32 1.57
N ALA A 63 12.76 -3.38 1.93
CA ALA A 63 13.21 -4.75 1.74
C ALA A 63 12.03 -5.73 1.77
N GLY A 64 12.28 -6.94 1.26
CA GLY A 64 11.33 -8.05 1.27
C GLY A 64 10.29 -8.00 0.16
N VAL A 65 10.41 -7.07 -0.80
CA VAL A 65 9.61 -7.09 -2.03
C VAL A 65 10.19 -8.15 -2.96
N PRO A 66 9.44 -9.21 -3.33
CA PRO A 66 9.95 -10.23 -4.25
C PRO A 66 10.24 -9.63 -5.62
N THR A 67 11.37 -9.98 -6.24
CA THR A 67 11.72 -9.49 -7.58
C THR A 67 10.95 -10.19 -8.69
N ILE A 68 10.44 -11.40 -8.42
CA ILE A 68 9.56 -12.15 -9.32
C ILE A 68 8.26 -12.47 -8.59
N LEU A 69 7.15 -12.00 -9.16
CA LEU A 69 5.80 -12.19 -8.64
C LEU A 69 5.00 -13.10 -9.57
N LYS A 70 4.02 -13.78 -8.99
CA LYS A 70 2.95 -14.48 -9.71
C LYS A 70 1.59 -14.06 -9.13
N THR A 71 0.59 -13.98 -9.98
CA THR A 71 -0.79 -13.73 -9.56
C THR A 71 -1.40 -14.96 -8.91
N VAL A 72 -2.29 -14.75 -7.94
CA VAL A 72 -3.09 -15.81 -7.32
C VAL A 72 -4.51 -15.73 -7.87
N GLU A 73 -4.94 -16.78 -8.55
CA GLU A 73 -6.28 -16.86 -9.13
C GLU A 73 -7.36 -16.83 -8.04
N GLU A 74 -8.31 -15.92 -8.20
CA GLU A 74 -9.49 -15.79 -7.35
C GLU A 74 -10.71 -15.68 -8.26
N SER A 75 -11.47 -16.76 -8.44
CA SER A 75 -12.54 -16.83 -9.46
C SER A 75 -13.67 -15.81 -9.29
N ALA A 76 -13.84 -15.27 -8.08
CA ALA A 76 -14.82 -14.20 -7.78
C ALA A 76 -14.28 -12.79 -8.03
N VAL A 77 -13.00 -12.65 -8.41
CA VAL A 77 -12.30 -11.39 -8.65
C VAL A 77 -11.84 -11.36 -10.11
N PRO A 78 -12.04 -10.25 -10.84
CA PRO A 78 -11.50 -10.07 -12.18
C PRO A 78 -9.99 -10.29 -12.20
N SER A 79 -9.49 -10.93 -13.26
CA SER A 79 -8.10 -11.38 -13.33
C SER A 79 -7.06 -10.26 -13.22
N TRP A 80 -7.40 -9.05 -13.65
CA TRP A 80 -6.54 -7.88 -13.53
C TRP A 80 -6.38 -7.37 -12.08
N LEU A 81 -7.29 -7.77 -11.19
CA LEU A 81 -7.34 -7.33 -9.79
C LEU A 81 -6.89 -8.43 -8.82
N TRP A 82 -6.44 -9.58 -9.35
CA TRP A 82 -5.86 -10.64 -8.54
C TRP A 82 -4.65 -10.15 -7.77
N ARG A 83 -4.56 -10.58 -6.51
CA ARG A 83 -3.37 -10.35 -5.70
C ARG A 83 -2.17 -11.09 -6.28
N SER A 84 -0.98 -10.65 -5.90
CA SER A 84 0.28 -11.28 -6.28
C SER A 84 1.04 -11.78 -5.05
N VAL A 85 1.88 -12.80 -5.27
CA VAL A 85 2.80 -13.37 -4.27
C VAL A 85 4.16 -13.60 -4.92
N GLY A 86 5.22 -13.73 -4.13
CA GLY A 86 6.51 -14.18 -4.63
C GLY A 86 6.40 -15.52 -5.35
N ASP A 87 7.03 -15.65 -6.53
CA ASP A 87 7.16 -16.95 -7.19
C ASP A 87 8.39 -17.69 -6.67
N ASP A 88 8.24 -18.40 -5.56
CA ASP A 88 9.34 -19.12 -4.89
C ASP A 88 10.16 -20.00 -5.85
N LYS A 89 9.51 -20.62 -6.85
CA LYS A 89 10.21 -21.48 -7.82
C LYS A 89 11.08 -20.68 -8.79
N ALA A 90 10.65 -19.49 -9.17
CA ALA A 90 11.42 -18.60 -10.03
C ALA A 90 12.51 -17.88 -9.22
N LEU A 91 12.17 -17.40 -8.01
CA LEU A 91 13.10 -16.75 -7.07
C LEU A 91 14.25 -17.68 -6.68
N ALA A 92 13.99 -18.98 -6.47
CA ALA A 92 15.03 -19.95 -6.15
C ALA A 92 16.10 -20.11 -7.25
N LYS A 93 15.82 -19.65 -8.48
CA LYS A 93 16.79 -19.66 -9.60
C LYS A 93 17.70 -18.43 -9.61
N LEU A 94 17.40 -17.41 -8.82
CA LEU A 94 18.22 -16.21 -8.66
C LEU A 94 19.22 -16.37 -7.51
N PRO A 95 20.36 -15.65 -7.56
CA PRO A 95 21.22 -15.42 -6.40
C PRO A 95 20.41 -14.89 -5.21
N GLU A 96 20.78 -15.27 -3.98
CA GLU A 96 19.99 -14.95 -2.78
C GLU A 96 19.77 -13.44 -2.60
N GLU A 97 20.81 -12.66 -2.90
CA GLU A 97 20.86 -11.20 -2.88
C GLU A 97 19.96 -10.52 -3.92
N GLU A 98 19.53 -11.24 -4.97
CA GLU A 98 18.67 -10.71 -6.05
C GLU A 98 17.20 -11.13 -5.90
N ARG A 99 16.85 -11.96 -4.90
CA ARG A 99 15.47 -12.47 -4.72
C ARG A 99 14.52 -11.42 -4.18
N TYR A 100 15.04 -10.51 -3.35
CA TYR A 100 14.24 -9.52 -2.65
C TYR A 100 14.87 -8.15 -2.74
N THR A 101 14.03 -7.14 -2.92
CA THR A 101 14.43 -5.74 -3.04
C THR A 101 13.48 -4.84 -2.25
N GLY A 102 13.63 -3.53 -2.41
CA GLY A 102 12.67 -2.53 -1.99
C GLY A 102 11.88 -1.94 -3.16
N GLU A 103 10.87 -1.15 -2.83
CA GLU A 103 10.22 -0.26 -3.78
C GLU A 103 11.22 0.82 -4.24
N THR A 104 11.27 1.07 -5.53
CA THR A 104 12.12 2.07 -6.18
C THR A 104 11.31 3.04 -7.04
N SER A 105 10.02 2.79 -7.28
CA SER A 105 9.15 3.68 -8.02
C SER A 105 7.94 4.10 -7.18
N ALA A 106 7.58 5.38 -7.26
CA ALA A 106 6.34 5.90 -6.70
C ALA A 106 5.11 5.16 -7.25
N LYS A 107 5.16 4.68 -8.50
CA LYS A 107 4.08 3.89 -9.11
C LYS A 107 3.83 2.60 -8.33
N GLN A 108 4.85 1.95 -7.77
CA GLN A 108 4.68 0.75 -6.95
C GLN A 108 3.82 1.05 -5.71
N VAL A 109 4.11 2.16 -5.03
CA VAL A 109 3.34 2.64 -3.88
C VAL A 109 1.90 2.97 -4.27
N PHE A 110 1.71 3.77 -5.32
CA PHE A 110 0.38 4.16 -5.77
C PHE A 110 -0.46 2.95 -6.20
N ASN A 111 0.15 2.02 -6.93
CA ASN A 111 -0.49 0.79 -7.39
C ASN A 111 -0.93 -0.10 -6.24
N ARG A 112 -0.08 -0.33 -5.22
CA ARG A 112 -0.49 -1.18 -4.09
C ARG A 112 -1.61 -0.54 -3.27
N LEU A 113 -1.63 0.78 -3.13
CA LEU A 113 -2.69 1.50 -2.45
C LEU A 113 -4.01 1.40 -3.22
N ALA A 114 -4.04 1.94 -4.43
CA ALA A 114 -5.24 1.97 -5.27
C ALA A 114 -5.74 0.56 -5.57
N GLY A 115 -4.84 -0.37 -5.88
CA GLY A 115 -5.18 -1.76 -6.19
C GLY A 115 -5.81 -2.48 -5.01
N THR A 116 -5.31 -2.27 -3.80
CA THR A 116 -5.88 -2.90 -2.59
C THR A 116 -7.22 -2.33 -2.21
N TRP A 117 -7.39 -1.00 -2.29
CA TRP A 117 -8.70 -0.39 -2.08
C TRP A 117 -9.71 -0.88 -3.11
N THR A 118 -9.30 -1.01 -4.37
CA THR A 118 -10.16 -1.55 -5.44
C THR A 118 -10.48 -3.02 -5.19
N TYR A 119 -9.51 -3.83 -4.76
CA TYR A 119 -9.70 -5.24 -4.43
C TYR A 119 -10.70 -5.44 -3.29
N TRP A 120 -10.56 -4.67 -2.19
CA TRP A 120 -11.52 -4.71 -1.09
C TRP A 120 -12.89 -4.16 -1.51
N GLY A 121 -12.93 -3.07 -2.27
CA GLY A 121 -14.17 -2.50 -2.81
C GLY A 121 -14.91 -3.50 -3.71
N TRP A 122 -14.20 -4.26 -4.53
CA TRP A 122 -14.77 -5.31 -5.36
C TRP A 122 -15.38 -6.42 -4.51
N LYS A 123 -14.62 -6.95 -3.55
CA LYS A 123 -15.09 -8.02 -2.65
C LYS A 123 -16.28 -7.57 -1.80
N GLY A 124 -16.32 -6.29 -1.41
CA GLY A 124 -17.43 -5.68 -0.69
C GLY A 124 -18.63 -5.30 -1.57
N GLY A 125 -18.60 -5.53 -2.88
CA GLY A 125 -19.72 -5.20 -3.78
C GLY A 125 -19.94 -3.71 -3.99
N TYR A 126 -18.90 -2.88 -3.82
CA TYR A 126 -19.02 -1.43 -3.93
C TYR A 126 -19.15 -0.94 -5.37
N PHE A 127 -18.70 -1.70 -6.37
CA PHE A 127 -18.72 -1.28 -7.77
C PHE A 127 -19.95 -1.82 -8.50
N THR A 128 -20.58 -0.98 -9.34
CA THR A 128 -21.74 -1.40 -10.12
C THR A 128 -21.31 -2.29 -11.30
N THR A 129 -20.15 -2.01 -11.90
CA THR A 129 -19.56 -2.75 -13.02
C THR A 129 -18.06 -2.97 -12.83
N GLU A 130 -17.44 -3.85 -13.62
CA GLU A 130 -15.98 -3.97 -13.67
C GLU A 130 -15.31 -2.68 -14.17
N GLU A 131 -15.96 -1.95 -15.09
CA GLU A 131 -15.45 -0.67 -15.59
C GLU A 131 -15.44 0.41 -14.50
N ASP A 132 -16.40 0.39 -13.58
CA ASP A 132 -16.37 1.28 -12.41
C ASP A 132 -15.18 1.00 -11.51
N ALA A 133 -14.82 -0.28 -11.31
CA ALA A 133 -13.66 -0.67 -10.54
C ALA A 133 -12.35 -0.25 -11.23
N ARG A 134 -12.26 -0.40 -12.55
CA ARG A 134 -11.10 0.07 -13.34
C ARG A 134 -10.98 1.59 -13.30
N THR A 135 -12.08 2.30 -13.51
CA THR A 135 -12.12 3.76 -13.43
C THR A 135 -11.67 4.24 -12.06
N TYR A 136 -12.17 3.63 -10.98
CA TYR A 136 -11.72 3.96 -9.62
C TYR A 136 -10.21 3.73 -9.44
N TYR A 137 -9.70 2.57 -9.86
CA TYR A 137 -8.27 2.26 -9.78
C TYR A 137 -7.41 3.29 -10.51
N ASP A 138 -7.73 3.56 -11.78
CA ASP A 138 -6.97 4.47 -12.64
C ASP A 138 -6.99 5.91 -12.09
N GLU A 139 -8.17 6.40 -11.71
CA GLU A 139 -8.33 7.76 -11.17
C GLU A 139 -7.62 7.91 -9.82
N MET A 140 -7.66 6.90 -8.94
CA MET A 140 -6.92 6.93 -7.67
C MET A 140 -5.40 6.96 -7.90
N CYS A 141 -4.89 6.13 -8.82
CA CYS A 141 -3.47 6.14 -9.20
C CYS A 141 -3.04 7.52 -9.70
N TYR A 142 -3.81 8.12 -10.60
CA TYR A 142 -3.54 9.47 -11.11
C TYR A 142 -3.58 10.51 -9.99
N MET A 143 -4.63 10.53 -9.17
CA MET A 143 -4.83 11.53 -8.12
C MET A 143 -3.74 11.47 -7.05
N LEU A 144 -3.26 10.28 -6.68
CA LEU A 144 -2.11 10.10 -5.79
C LEU A 144 -0.83 10.66 -6.40
N ALA A 145 -0.55 10.33 -7.67
CA ALA A 145 0.63 10.80 -8.37
C ALA A 145 0.62 12.32 -8.59
N ALA A 146 -0.53 12.90 -8.92
CA ALA A 146 -0.72 14.34 -9.13
C ALA A 146 -0.86 15.14 -7.82
N GLN A 147 -0.78 14.50 -6.65
CA GLN A 147 -0.99 15.10 -5.32
C GLN A 147 -2.35 15.83 -5.17
N MET A 148 -3.40 15.31 -5.81
CA MET A 148 -4.76 15.84 -5.69
C MET A 148 -5.44 15.37 -4.40
N ALA A 149 -5.02 14.21 -3.89
CA ALA A 149 -5.44 13.66 -2.62
C ALA A 149 -4.29 12.85 -2.01
N ALA A 150 -4.28 12.75 -0.67
CA ALA A 150 -3.35 11.89 0.05
C ALA A 150 -4.05 11.28 1.26
N PRO A 151 -3.97 9.95 1.46
CA PRO A 151 -4.46 9.33 2.69
C PRO A 151 -3.52 9.65 3.86
N ASN A 152 -3.97 9.34 5.09
CA ASN A 152 -3.14 9.43 6.29
C ASN A 152 -1.92 8.49 6.22
N SER A 153 -0.91 8.74 7.05
CA SER A 153 0.38 8.04 6.97
C SER A 153 0.32 6.51 7.14
N PRO A 154 -0.50 5.91 8.03
CA PRO A 154 -0.61 4.44 8.12
C PRO A 154 -0.97 3.74 6.81
N GLN A 155 -1.78 4.37 5.97
CA GLN A 155 -2.15 3.82 4.65
C GLN A 155 -0.90 3.63 3.79
N TRP A 156 -0.06 4.66 3.71
CA TRP A 156 1.18 4.60 2.94
C TRP A 156 2.12 3.50 3.41
N PHE A 157 2.19 3.20 4.71
CA PHE A 157 3.10 2.17 5.22
C PHE A 157 2.62 0.74 4.96
N ASN A 158 1.33 0.48 5.15
CA ASN A 158 0.85 -0.89 5.32
C ASN A 158 -0.08 -1.36 4.20
N THR A 159 -0.83 -0.44 3.58
CA THR A 159 -1.89 -0.83 2.65
C THR A 159 -1.30 -1.44 1.38
N GLY A 160 -1.78 -2.64 1.06
CA GLY A 160 -1.45 -3.36 -0.16
C GLY A 160 -0.13 -4.09 -0.19
N MET A 161 0.60 -4.16 0.93
CA MET A 161 1.78 -5.03 1.02
C MET A 161 1.42 -6.50 0.74
N HIS A 162 0.30 -6.97 1.30
CA HIS A 162 -0.18 -8.33 1.06
C HIS A 162 -0.76 -8.52 -0.35
N TRP A 163 -1.55 -7.55 -0.84
CA TRP A 163 -2.19 -7.66 -2.15
C TRP A 163 -1.18 -7.58 -3.31
N ALA A 164 -0.22 -6.64 -3.26
CA ALA A 164 0.74 -6.45 -4.35
C ALA A 164 1.90 -7.44 -4.31
N TYR A 165 2.34 -7.89 -3.13
CA TYR A 165 3.59 -8.62 -2.98
C TYR A 165 3.46 -9.95 -2.23
N GLY A 166 2.31 -10.23 -1.62
CA GLY A 166 2.14 -11.38 -0.73
C GLY A 166 2.92 -11.24 0.58
N ILE A 167 3.39 -10.03 0.91
CA ILE A 167 4.10 -9.77 2.17
C ILE A 167 3.08 -9.88 3.31
N ASP A 168 3.41 -10.72 4.29
CA ASP A 168 2.62 -10.89 5.49
C ASP A 168 3.50 -10.98 6.75
N GLY A 169 2.87 -10.97 7.91
CA GLY A 169 3.49 -11.12 9.23
C GLY A 169 2.46 -11.48 10.31
N PRO A 170 2.92 -11.78 11.52
CA PRO A 170 2.01 -12.09 12.62
C PRO A 170 1.14 -10.88 12.98
N SER A 171 -0.10 -11.15 13.44
CA SER A 171 -1.00 -10.12 13.97
C SER A 171 -0.29 -9.18 14.95
N GLN A 172 -0.50 -7.88 14.77
CA GLN A 172 0.01 -6.83 15.64
C GLN A 172 -1.04 -6.34 16.64
N GLY A 173 -2.12 -7.11 16.85
CA GLY A 173 -3.17 -6.79 17.81
C GLY A 173 -4.20 -5.75 17.34
N HIS A 174 -4.20 -5.40 16.06
CA HIS A 174 -5.22 -4.53 15.48
C HIS A 174 -6.49 -5.31 15.08
N PHE A 175 -7.56 -4.54 14.90
CA PHE A 175 -8.88 -5.04 14.55
C PHE A 175 -9.34 -4.42 13.22
N TYR A 176 -10.21 -5.12 12.53
CA TYR A 176 -10.94 -4.63 11.37
C TYR A 176 -12.40 -5.04 11.49
N VAL A 177 -13.29 -4.38 10.76
CA VAL A 177 -14.69 -4.80 10.66
C VAL A 177 -14.79 -5.73 9.46
N ASP A 178 -15.21 -6.98 9.68
CA ASP A 178 -15.44 -7.90 8.58
C ASP A 178 -16.60 -7.40 7.72
N TYR A 179 -16.37 -7.22 6.42
CA TYR A 179 -17.35 -6.59 5.54
C TYR A 179 -18.58 -7.47 5.27
N LYS A 180 -18.53 -8.77 5.59
CA LYS A 180 -19.66 -9.69 5.40
C LYS A 180 -20.52 -9.79 6.66
N SER A 181 -19.91 -10.01 7.81
CA SER A 181 -20.62 -10.13 9.09
C SER A 181 -20.92 -8.78 9.73
N GLY A 182 -20.12 -7.75 9.46
CA GLY A 182 -20.17 -6.47 10.14
C GLY A 182 -19.57 -6.49 11.54
N GLU A 183 -18.91 -7.59 11.94
CA GLU A 183 -18.37 -7.78 13.28
C GLU A 183 -16.93 -7.28 13.40
N LEU A 184 -16.64 -6.65 14.55
CA LEU A 184 -15.27 -6.28 14.91
C LEU A 184 -14.44 -7.55 15.12
N THR A 185 -13.46 -7.75 14.25
CA THR A 185 -12.66 -8.96 14.16
C THR A 185 -11.20 -8.65 14.42
N ARG A 186 -10.57 -9.42 15.30
CA ARG A 186 -9.12 -9.32 15.52
C ARG A 186 -8.39 -9.83 14.28
N SER A 187 -7.47 -9.04 13.75
CA SER A 187 -6.69 -9.47 12.59
C SER A 187 -5.80 -10.66 12.95
N ALA A 188 -5.76 -11.67 12.09
CA ALA A 188 -4.83 -12.80 12.20
C ALA A 188 -3.47 -12.50 11.56
N SER A 189 -3.40 -11.46 10.72
CA SER A 189 -2.28 -11.13 9.84
C SER A 189 -1.88 -9.65 10.02
N ALA A 190 -0.61 -9.33 9.75
CA ALA A 190 -0.13 -7.95 9.79
C ALA A 190 -0.59 -7.10 8.61
N TYR A 191 -0.79 -7.72 7.43
CA TYR A 191 -0.89 -6.99 6.16
C TYR A 191 -2.08 -7.37 5.28
N GLU A 192 -2.82 -8.45 5.57
CA GLU A 192 -4.05 -8.78 4.83
C GLU A 192 -5.15 -7.75 5.12
N HIS A 193 -5.33 -7.42 6.40
CA HIS A 193 -6.17 -6.33 6.90
C HIS A 193 -5.32 -5.43 7.80
N PRO A 194 -4.39 -4.64 7.22
CA PRO A 194 -3.40 -3.90 7.99
C PRO A 194 -4.05 -2.81 8.85
N GLN A 195 -3.32 -2.30 9.84
CA GLN A 195 -3.70 -1.08 10.57
C GLN A 195 -3.53 0.17 9.68
N PRO A 196 -4.62 0.77 9.17
CA PRO A 196 -4.53 1.81 8.14
C PRO A 196 -5.17 3.14 8.62
N HIS A 197 -5.42 3.25 9.94
CA HIS A 197 -6.04 4.38 10.59
C HIS A 197 -5.06 4.98 11.61
N ALA A 198 -5.03 6.32 11.69
CA ALA A 198 -4.11 7.04 12.57
C ALA A 198 -4.75 7.52 13.88
N CYS A 199 -6.08 7.44 13.99
CA CYS A 199 -6.84 8.01 15.10
C CYS A 199 -7.68 6.90 15.76
N PHE A 200 -7.61 6.83 17.09
CA PHE A 200 -8.35 5.87 17.91
C PHE A 200 -9.02 6.58 19.07
N ILE A 201 -10.21 6.14 19.42
CA ILE A 201 -10.92 6.55 20.64
C ILE A 201 -11.03 5.30 21.49
N GLN A 202 -10.48 5.35 22.70
CA GLN A 202 -10.56 4.26 23.66
C GLN A 202 -11.55 4.64 24.77
N SER A 203 -12.40 3.70 25.15
CA SER A 203 -13.22 3.82 26.36
C SER A 203 -12.44 3.25 27.54
N VAL A 204 -12.52 3.93 28.68
CA VAL A 204 -11.91 3.47 29.93
C VAL A 204 -13.03 3.34 30.96
N SER A 205 -13.12 2.19 31.59
CA SER A 205 -14.04 1.97 32.71
C SER A 205 -13.46 2.59 33.98
N ASP A 206 -14.33 2.96 34.93
CA ASP A 206 -13.90 3.46 36.25
C ASP A 206 -13.36 2.32 37.13
N ASP A 207 -12.26 1.72 36.66
CA ASP A 207 -11.54 0.63 37.28
C ASP A 207 -10.03 0.88 37.12
N LEU A 208 -9.25 0.52 38.13
CA LEU A 208 -7.81 0.77 38.13
C LEU A 208 -7.01 -0.28 37.34
N VAL A 209 -7.27 -1.58 37.55
CA VAL A 209 -6.35 -2.68 37.16
C VAL A 209 -6.98 -3.80 36.34
N ASN A 210 -8.31 -3.90 36.29
CA ASN A 210 -9.00 -4.93 35.53
C ASN A 210 -9.05 -4.55 34.04
N GLU A 211 -9.40 -5.55 33.22
CA GLU A 211 -9.53 -5.37 31.77
C GLU A 211 -10.45 -4.20 31.42
N GLY A 212 -9.97 -3.27 30.60
CA GLY A 212 -10.65 -2.03 30.24
C GLY A 212 -10.55 -0.92 31.30
N GLY A 213 -9.76 -1.11 32.35
CA GLY A 213 -9.43 -0.11 33.36
C GLY A 213 -8.28 0.82 32.96
N ILE A 214 -7.88 1.72 33.86
CA ILE A 214 -6.89 2.77 33.59
C ILE A 214 -5.51 2.19 33.21
N MET A 215 -5.07 1.11 33.85
CA MET A 215 -3.74 0.53 33.61
C MET A 215 -3.61 -0.20 32.27
N ASP A 216 -4.71 -0.54 31.59
CA ASP A 216 -4.68 -1.13 30.25
C ASP A 216 -4.30 -0.13 29.15
N LEU A 217 -4.23 1.17 29.47
CA LEU A 217 -3.76 2.21 28.56
C LEU A 217 -2.24 2.42 28.59
N TRP A 218 -1.51 1.72 29.46
CA TRP A 218 -0.10 1.96 29.73
C TRP A 218 0.85 1.05 28.94
#